data_AF-A0A0N7IGE0-F1
#
_entry.id   AF-A0A0N7IGE0-F1
#
_cell.length_a   1.000
_cell.length_b   1.000
_cell.length_c   1.000
_cell.angle_alpha   90.00
_cell.angle_beta   90.00
_cell.angle_gamma   90.00
#
_symmetry.space_group_name_H-M   'P 1'
#
loop_
_entity.id
_entity.type
_entity.pdbx_description
1 polymer ?
#
loop_
_entity_poly.entity_id
_entity_poly.type
_entity_poly.pdbx_seq_one_letter_code
_entity_poly.pdbx_strand_id
1 'polypeptide(L)' 'MLTNFEIEKIAEAIAKRIGHKDELLTIKQVGEMLGLTENAIRTRCSRGQIPHHKKHGNLYFSKDELTAYYLADEDSPL' A
#
# COMPACT_ATOMS: atom_id res chain seq x y z
N MET A 1 -34.00 10.82 -12.48
CA MET A 1 -33.08 9.74 -12.05
C MET A 1 -31.74 10.04 -12.68
N LEU A 2 -30.64 9.95 -11.93
CA LEU A 2 -29.32 9.99 -12.56
C LEU A 2 -29.16 8.77 -13.46
N THR A 3 -28.67 9.01 -14.67
CA THR A 3 -28.26 7.95 -15.59
C THR A 3 -26.92 7.37 -15.16
N ASN A 4 -26.62 6.13 -15.57
CA ASN A 4 -25.33 5.50 -15.28
C ASN A 4 -24.14 6.36 -15.77
N PHE A 5 -24.32 7.07 -16.90
CA PHE A 5 -23.31 7.98 -17.45
C PHE A 5 -23.00 9.18 -16.55
N GLU A 6 -24.03 9.79 -15.96
CA GLU A 6 -23.84 10.90 -15.03
C GLU A 6 -23.16 10.44 -13.73
N ILE A 7 -23.45 9.21 -13.28
CA ILE A 7 -22.77 8.59 -12.13
C ILE A 7 -21.28 8.40 -12.43
N GLU A 8 -20.92 7.87 -13.61
CA GLU A 8 -19.52 7.68 -14.02
C GLU A 8 -18.76 9.01 -14.11
N LYS A 9 -19.37 10.04 -14.72
CA LYS A 9 -18.80 11.39 -14.81
C LYS A 9 -18.53 12.00 -13.43
N ILE A 10 -19.45 11.81 -12.49
CA ILE A 10 -19.30 12.28 -11.11
C ILE A 10 -18.17 11.51 -10.40
N ALA A 11 -18.11 10.18 -10.55
CA ALA A 11 -17.04 9.37 -9.96
C ALA A 11 -15.65 9.80 -10.47
N GLU A 12 -15.50 10.04 -11.77
CA GLU A 12 -14.24 10.51 -12.37
C GLU A 12 -13.83 11.90 -11.84
N ALA A 13 -14.80 12.83 -11.75
CA ALA A 13 -14.55 14.17 -11.24
C ALA A 13 -14.17 14.17 -9.74
N ILE A 14 -14.74 13.24 -8.95
CA ILE A 14 -14.40 13.03 -7.55
C ILE A 14 -12.98 12.46 -7.42
N ALA A 15 -12.63 11.42 -8.18
CA ALA A 15 -11.30 10.81 -8.16
C ALA A 15 -10.19 11.83 -8.47
N LYS A 16 -10.41 12.71 -9.48
CA LYS A 16 -9.47 13.79 -9.81
C LYS A 16 -9.31 14.83 -8.71
N ARG A 17 -10.34 15.06 -7.88
CA ARG A 17 -10.34 16.07 -6.82
C ARG A 17 -9.82 15.57 -5.48
N ILE A 18 -10.01 14.29 -5.16
CA ILE A 18 -9.57 13.73 -3.88
C ILE A 18 -8.04 13.67 -3.79
N GLY A 19 -7.33 13.68 -4.92
CA GLY A 19 -5.88 13.52 -4.97
C GLY A 19 -5.50 12.09 -4.57
N HIS A 20 -4.44 11.55 -5.16
CA HIS A 20 -3.94 10.25 -4.72
C HIS A 20 -3.41 10.40 -3.29
N LYS A 21 -4.12 9.84 -2.31
CA LYS A 21 -3.64 9.75 -0.94
C LYS A 21 -3.02 8.38 -0.77
N ASP A 22 -1.70 8.37 -0.60
CA ASP A 22 -0.99 7.18 -0.18
C ASP A 22 -1.58 6.66 1.14
N GLU A 23 -1.85 5.36 1.15
CA GLU A 23 -2.47 4.67 2.27
C GLU A 23 -1.38 4.13 3.19
N LEU A 24 -1.40 4.54 4.45
CA LEU A 24 -0.48 4.02 5.45
C LEU A 24 -1.03 2.74 6.07
N LEU A 25 -0.29 1.65 5.86
CA LEU A 25 -0.61 0.32 6.35
C LEU A 25 0.14 0.01 7.65
N THR A 26 -0.50 -0.81 8.48
CA THR A 26 0.10 -1.47 9.63
C THR A 26 0.77 -2.77 9.23
N ILE A 27 1.62 -3.32 10.10
CA ILE A 27 2.29 -4.58 9.85
C ILE A 27 1.34 -5.75 9.57
N LYS A 28 0.18 -5.75 10.23
CA LYS A 28 -0.85 -6.77 10.03
C LYS A 28 -1.46 -6.69 8.63
N GLN A 29 -1.81 -5.47 8.19
CA GLN A 29 -2.36 -5.25 6.85
C GLN A 29 -1.35 -5.59 5.75
N VAL A 30 -0.07 -5.32 5.96
CA VAL A 30 1.00 -5.74 5.03
C VAL A 30 1.14 -7.26 5.01
N GLY A 31 1.05 -7.92 6.18
CA GLY A 31 1.04 -9.38 6.25
C GLY A 31 -0.11 -10.00 5.47
N GLU A 32 -1.32 -9.46 5.62
CA GLU A 32 -2.51 -9.87 4.86
C GLU A 32 -2.33 -9.63 3.35
N MET A 33 -1.77 -8.48 2.96
CA MET A 33 -1.52 -8.11 1.57
C MET A 33 -0.50 -9.03 0.89
N LEU A 34 0.57 -9.42 1.59
CA LEU A 34 1.67 -10.22 1.03
C LEU A 34 1.53 -11.72 1.31
N GLY A 35 0.52 -12.14 2.08
CA GLY A 35 0.37 -13.53 2.51
C GLY A 35 1.45 -13.99 3.50
N LEU A 36 1.98 -13.07 4.31
CA LEU A 36 3.11 -13.31 5.22
C LEU A 36 2.71 -13.11 6.69
N THR A 37 3.43 -13.77 7.60
CA THR A 37 3.28 -13.54 9.03
C THR A 37 3.90 -12.21 9.44
N GLU A 38 3.38 -11.58 10.49
CA GLU A 38 3.96 -10.32 11.01
C GLU A 38 5.45 -10.47 11.37
N ASN A 39 5.87 -11.64 11.88
CA ASN A 39 7.28 -11.92 12.18
C ASN A 39 8.16 -11.95 10.92
N ALA A 40 7.67 -12.51 9.81
CA ALA A 40 8.38 -12.48 8.54
C ALA A 40 8.55 -11.03 8.05
N ILE A 41 7.49 -10.21 8.17
CA ILE A 41 7.57 -8.78 7.84
C ILE A 41 8.58 -8.05 8.73
N ARG A 42 8.56 -8.24 10.05
CA ARG A 42 9.56 -7.64 10.97
C ARG A 42 10.99 -8.01 10.60
N THR A 43 11.21 -9.27 10.22
CA THR A 43 12.52 -9.77 9.79
C THR A 43 12.97 -9.13 8.48
N ARG A 44 12.06 -8.97 7.52
CA ARG A 44 12.35 -8.26 6.26
C ARG A 44 12.64 -6.78 6.51
N CYS A 45 11.90 -6.12 7.40
CA CYS A 45 12.18 -4.73 7.81
C CYS A 45 13.58 -4.61 8.41
N SER A 46 13.95 -5.46 9.37
CA SER A 46 15.25 -5.37 10.04
C SER A 46 16.42 -5.64 9.10
N ARG A 47 16.19 -6.41 8.04
CA ARG A 47 17.16 -6.67 6.97
C ARG A 47 17.16 -5.62 5.85
N GLY A 48 16.27 -4.61 5.91
CA GLY A 48 16.14 -3.59 4.87
C GLY A 48 15.59 -4.12 3.54
N GLN A 49 14.89 -5.25 3.55
CA GLN A 49 14.36 -5.92 2.35
C GLN A 49 12.96 -5.45 1.94
N ILE A 50 12.35 -4.56 2.74
CA ILE A 50 11.10 -3.92 2.41
C ILE A 50 11.12 -2.46 2.88
N PRO A 51 10.53 -1.54 2.10
CA PRO A 51 10.38 -0.15 2.52
C PRO A 51 9.49 -0.06 3.75
N HIS A 52 9.93 0.69 4.75
CA HIS A 52 9.18 0.88 5.99
C HIS A 52 9.56 2.19 6.67
N HIS A 53 8.60 2.76 7.39
CA HIS A 53 8.77 4.00 8.15
C HIS A 53 8.54 3.73 9.63
N LYS A 54 9.41 4.27 10.49
CA LYS A 54 9.27 4.15 11.94
C LYS A 54 8.94 5.49 12.57
N LYS A 55 7.82 5.58 13.28
CA LYS A 55 7.39 6.79 13.99
C LYS A 55 6.92 6.43 15.39
N HIS A 56 7.51 7.06 16.41
CA HIS A 56 7.24 6.80 17.84
C HIS A 56 7.29 5.31 18.23
N GLY A 57 8.20 4.54 17.62
CA GLY A 57 8.34 3.10 17.89
C GLY A 57 7.46 2.18 17.04
N ASN A 58 6.45 2.72 16.35
CA ASN A 58 5.56 1.96 15.48
C ASN A 58 6.05 1.93 14.03
N LEU A 59 5.86 0.79 13.37
CA LEU A 59 6.13 0.61 11.94
C LEU A 59 4.89 0.95 11.13
N TYR A 60 5.09 1.75 10.09
CA TYR A 60 4.10 2.13 9.09
C TYR A 60 4.66 1.88 7.71
N PHE A 61 3.78 1.53 6.78
CA PHE A 61 4.18 1.18 5.43
C PHE A 61 3.34 1.99 4.44
N SER A 62 4.00 2.68 3.52
CA SER A 62 3.33 3.27 2.37
C SER A 62 2.88 2.15 1.45
N LYS A 63 1.59 2.13 1.12
CA LYS A 63 1.05 1.15 0.17
C LYS A 63 1.64 1.36 -1.21
N ASP A 64 1.78 2.63 -1.63
CA ASP A 64 2.36 2.95 -2.92
C ASP A 64 3.82 2.55 -3.00
N GLU A 65 4.61 2.80 -1.95
CA GLU A 65 6.03 2.45 -1.88
C GLU A 65 6.23 0.94 -1.87
N LEU A 66 5.43 0.19 -1.10
CA LEU A 66 5.46 -1.27 -1.13
C LEU A 66 5.08 -1.81 -2.51
N THR A 67 4.02 -1.29 -3.11
CA THR A 67 3.55 -1.72 -4.42
C THR A 67 4.59 -1.43 -5.49
N ALA A 68 5.19 -0.24 -5.47
CA ALA A 68 6.27 0.14 -6.37
C ALA A 68 7.51 -0.74 -6.17
N TYR A 69 7.87 -1.06 -4.92
CA TYR A 69 8.99 -1.96 -4.61
C TYR A 69 8.79 -3.34 -5.24
N TYR A 70 7.62 -3.97 -5.02
CA TYR A 70 7.33 -5.30 -5.55
C TYR A 70 7.04 -5.33 -7.06
N LEU A 71 6.56 -4.23 -7.64
CA LEU A 71 6.40 -4.11 -9.11
C LEU A 71 7.73 -3.83 -9.82
N ALA A 72 8.67 -3.15 -9.18
CA ALA A 72 10.00 -2.92 -9.74
C ALA A 72 10.86 -4.20 -9.72
N ASP A 73 10.56 -5.09 -8.78
CA ASP A 73 11.24 -6.36 -8.52
C ASP A 73 10.48 -7.56 -9.15
N GLU A 74 10.23 -7.56 -10.47
CA GLU A 74 9.70 -8.75 -11.17
C GLU A 74 10.61 -10.01 -11.03
N ASP A 75 11.81 -9.89 -10.46
CA ASP A 75 12.79 -10.95 -10.22
C ASP A 75 13.08 -11.26 -8.72
N SER A 76 12.34 -10.71 -7.75
CA SER A 76 12.65 -10.93 -6.32
C SER A 76 12.00 -12.21 -5.77
N PRO A 77 12.76 -13.12 -5.11
CA PRO A 77 12.24 -14.41 -4.69
C PRO A 77 11.32 -14.23 -3.49
N LEU A 78 10.07 -14.66 -3.63
CA LEU A 78 9.11 -14.75 -2.52
C LEU A 78 9.62 -15.67 -1.41
#